data_AF-A0A2N0EV79-F1
#
_entry.id   AF-A0A2N0EV79-F1
#
_cell.length_a   1.000
_cell.length_b   1.000
_cell.length_c   1.000
_cell.angle_alpha   90.00
_cell.angle_beta   90.00
_cell.angle_gamma   90.00
#
_symmetry.space_group_name_H-M   'P 1'
#
loop_
_entity.id
_entity.type
_entity.pdbx_description
1 polymer ?
#
loop_
_entity_poly.entity_id
_entity_poly.type
_entity_poly.pdbx_seq_one_letter_code
_entity_poly.pdbx_strand_id
1 'polypeptide(L)'
;MAGFLINDKDDNSDLISLIPYWGARGIIKIQEIPKNNWLSANDTILTRLQMLPDNAPEYEKKMFKGLFGSFDSSTSKDVKVSSLKNTFYTTMAKSRTLLNEKAQPYYEADSKSVKNVNLGMLVVLAIVLFPLVLFIWGLLGAFAVLLTCIVLAFVNVHMVKKNSKGNQVFAELKGFKKFVKVAEENKLKMLLSEDPTYFESTMSYALAFGLFDRWSKKFDALHMAPPSWYSSQGNHHMNMNNFSRSFSGAMSSAQSTMVSAPSSSSSGGGGSSGGGFGGGGGGSW
;
A
#
# COMPACT_ATOMS: atom_id res chain seq x y z
N MET A 1 -2.50 -7.08 -2.66
CA MET A 1 -2.05 -7.69 -3.94
C MET A 1 -2.48 -6.85 -5.13
N ALA A 2 -3.70 -6.30 -5.15
CA ALA A 2 -4.15 -5.47 -6.25
C ALA A 2 -3.29 -4.21 -6.48
N GLY A 3 -2.79 -3.56 -5.42
CA GLY A 3 -1.85 -2.43 -5.54
C GLY A 3 -0.53 -2.89 -6.16
N PHE A 4 0.04 -3.95 -5.60
CA PHE A 4 1.31 -4.55 -6.01
C PHE A 4 1.33 -4.91 -7.50
N LEU A 5 0.26 -5.54 -7.99
CA LEU A 5 0.17 -5.90 -9.41
C LEU A 5 0.03 -4.68 -10.34
N ILE A 6 -0.49 -3.55 -9.86
CA ILE A 6 -0.61 -2.32 -10.65
C ILE A 6 0.71 -1.54 -10.70
N ASN A 7 1.38 -1.38 -9.56
CA ASN A 7 2.51 -0.45 -9.46
C ASN A 7 3.87 -1.15 -9.45
N ASP A 8 3.92 -2.48 -9.28
CA ASP A 8 5.13 -3.28 -9.08
C ASP A 8 6.04 -2.72 -7.96
N LYS A 9 5.48 -1.91 -7.06
CA LYS A 9 6.19 -1.28 -5.95
C LYS A 9 5.99 -2.11 -4.70
N ASP A 10 7.08 -2.29 -3.98
CA ASP A 10 7.09 -2.94 -2.68
C ASP A 10 6.67 -1.96 -1.57
N ASP A 11 5.46 -1.40 -1.68
CA ASP A 11 4.89 -0.46 -0.72
C ASP A 11 4.09 -1.16 0.38
N ASN A 12 3.82 -0.45 1.49
CA ASN A 12 3.05 -1.02 2.60
C ASN A 12 1.54 -0.87 2.39
N SER A 13 1.12 -0.11 1.36
CA SER A 13 -0.28 0.24 1.14
C SER A 13 -1.11 -0.99 0.84
N ASP A 14 -0.55 -1.96 0.12
CA ASP A 14 -1.20 -3.26 -0.13
C ASP A 14 -1.58 -4.00 1.15
N LEU A 15 -0.68 -4.05 2.14
CA LEU A 15 -0.95 -4.73 3.41
C LEU A 15 -1.92 -3.93 4.27
N ILE A 16 -1.79 -2.60 4.29
CA ILE A 16 -2.74 -1.73 5.00
C ILE A 16 -4.15 -1.84 4.40
N SER A 17 -4.28 -2.08 3.09
CA SER A 17 -5.58 -2.31 2.43
C SER A 17 -6.30 -3.58 2.91
N LEU A 18 -5.61 -4.51 3.58
CA LEU A 18 -6.24 -5.67 4.21
C LEU A 18 -7.12 -5.29 5.39
N ILE A 19 -6.82 -4.18 6.08
CA ILE A 19 -7.59 -3.72 7.23
C ILE A 19 -9.06 -3.45 6.85
N PRO A 20 -9.37 -2.57 5.88
CA PRO A 20 -10.76 -2.40 5.44
C PRO A 20 -11.34 -3.60 4.72
N TYR A 21 -10.51 -4.43 4.06
CA TYR A 21 -10.97 -5.67 3.44
C TYR A 21 -11.49 -6.69 4.47
N TRP A 22 -10.83 -6.79 5.63
CA TRP A 22 -11.31 -7.59 6.75
C TRP A 22 -12.52 -6.94 7.42
N GLY A 23 -12.57 -5.60 7.50
CA GLY A 23 -13.71 -4.85 8.00
C GLY A 23 -14.99 -5.12 7.20
N ALA A 24 -14.93 -4.98 5.88
CA ALA A 24 -16.04 -5.24 4.96
C ALA A 24 -16.59 -6.68 5.02
N ARG A 25 -15.80 -7.62 5.58
CA ARG A 25 -16.22 -9.02 5.77
C ARG A 25 -16.66 -9.33 7.19
N GLY A 26 -16.77 -8.33 8.07
CA GLY A 26 -17.13 -8.53 9.47
C GLY A 26 -16.09 -9.29 10.28
N ILE A 27 -14.85 -9.40 9.79
CA ILE A 27 -13.76 -10.12 10.49
C ILE A 27 -13.18 -9.24 11.59
N ILE A 28 -13.11 -7.93 11.35
CA ILE A 28 -12.65 -6.94 12.33
C ILE A 28 -13.60 -5.75 12.43
N LYS A 29 -13.58 -5.09 13.58
CA LYS A 29 -14.12 -3.74 13.77
C LYS A 29 -12.97 -2.76 13.97
N ILE A 30 -13.17 -1.52 13.55
CA ILE A 30 -12.22 -0.43 13.72
C ILE A 30 -12.89 0.66 14.53
N GLN A 31 -12.21 1.09 15.59
CA GLN A 31 -12.66 2.20 16.41
C GLN A 31 -11.55 3.23 16.52
N GLU A 32 -11.80 4.44 16.01
CA GLU A 32 -10.94 5.59 16.29
C GLU A 32 -11.20 6.07 17.71
N ILE A 33 -10.12 6.30 18.46
CA ILE A 33 -10.18 6.83 19.82
C ILE A 33 -9.57 8.23 19.86
N PRO A 34 -10.28 9.21 20.46
CA PRO A 34 -9.83 10.58 20.53
C PRO A 34 -8.59 10.67 21.42
N LYS A 35 -7.79 11.69 21.14
CA LYS A 35 -6.51 11.94 21.80
C LYS A 35 -6.68 12.19 23.30
N ASN A 36 -5.67 11.81 24.09
CA ASN A 36 -5.51 12.31 25.45
C ASN A 36 -4.87 13.71 25.50
N ASN A 37 -4.05 14.10 24.50
CA ASN A 37 -3.35 15.39 24.43
C ASN A 37 -3.47 16.07 23.05
N TRP A 38 -3.45 17.40 23.01
CA TRP A 38 -3.63 18.19 21.77
C TRP A 38 -2.53 17.99 20.70
N LEU A 39 -1.34 17.54 21.10
CA LEU A 39 -0.17 17.32 20.23
C LEU A 39 -0.07 15.91 19.61
N SER A 40 -0.80 14.91 20.11
CA SER A 40 -0.72 13.54 19.60
C SER A 40 -1.72 13.30 18.46
N ALA A 41 -1.50 12.34 17.57
CA ALA A 41 -2.52 11.87 16.62
C ALA A 41 -3.63 11.06 17.34
N ASN A 42 -4.81 10.94 16.74
CA ASN A 42 -5.82 9.99 17.21
C ASN A 42 -5.24 8.57 17.15
N ASP A 43 -5.61 7.71 18.09
CA ASP A 43 -5.22 6.31 18.06
C ASP A 43 -6.38 5.48 17.50
N THR A 44 -6.11 4.24 17.11
CA THR A 44 -7.08 3.35 16.49
C THR A 44 -7.02 1.99 17.16
N ILE A 45 -8.18 1.48 17.54
CA ILE A 45 -8.35 0.12 18.06
C ILE A 45 -8.86 -0.75 16.90
N LEU A 46 -8.17 -1.86 16.69
CA LEU A 46 -8.61 -2.95 15.83
C LEU A 46 -9.14 -4.06 16.74
N THR A 47 -10.40 -4.43 16.57
CA THR A 47 -11.06 -5.51 17.33
C THR A 47 -11.29 -6.69 16.41
N ARG A 48 -10.75 -7.86 16.77
CA ARG A 48 -11.07 -9.12 16.08
C ARG A 48 -12.47 -9.57 16.46
N LEU A 49 -13.33 -9.77 15.45
CA LEU A 49 -14.68 -10.33 15.59
C LEU A 49 -14.71 -11.82 15.20
N GLN A 50 -13.98 -12.19 14.15
CA GLN A 50 -13.94 -13.55 13.62
C GLN A 50 -12.51 -13.96 13.25
N MET A 51 -12.26 -15.26 13.05
CA MET A 51 -11.00 -15.74 12.47
C MET A 51 -10.99 -15.54 10.95
N LEU A 52 -9.80 -15.48 10.36
CA LEU A 52 -9.66 -15.58 8.92
C LEU A 52 -10.12 -16.96 8.44
N PRO A 53 -10.71 -17.06 7.23
CA PRO A 53 -11.03 -18.35 6.64
C PRO A 53 -9.77 -19.17 6.37
N ASP A 54 -9.86 -20.50 6.43
CA ASP A 54 -8.70 -21.41 6.30
C ASP A 54 -7.97 -21.26 4.96
N ASN A 55 -8.72 -20.88 3.91
CA ASN A 55 -8.21 -20.63 2.57
C ASN A 55 -7.54 -19.25 2.39
N ALA A 56 -7.46 -18.43 3.45
CA ALA A 56 -6.83 -17.12 3.38
C ALA A 56 -5.36 -17.25 2.96
N PRO A 57 -4.84 -16.31 2.14
CA PRO A 57 -3.43 -16.30 1.77
C PRO A 57 -2.48 -16.19 2.97
N GLU A 58 -1.29 -16.80 2.86
CA GLU A 58 -0.32 -16.84 3.96
C GLU A 58 0.15 -15.44 4.41
N TYR A 59 0.23 -14.46 3.51
CA TYR A 59 0.55 -13.08 3.90
C TYR A 59 -0.55 -12.44 4.77
N GLU A 60 -1.83 -12.77 4.51
CA GLU A 60 -2.96 -12.29 5.32
C GLU A 60 -2.92 -12.96 6.68
N LYS A 61 -2.76 -14.28 6.71
CA LYS A 61 -2.62 -15.06 7.96
C LYS A 61 -1.45 -14.54 8.80
N LYS A 62 -0.31 -14.24 8.18
CA LYS A 62 0.88 -13.74 8.89
C LYS A 62 0.62 -12.40 9.54
N MET A 63 0.05 -11.45 8.81
CA MET A 63 -0.27 -10.12 9.33
C MET A 63 -1.34 -10.21 10.42
N PHE A 64 -2.41 -10.96 10.17
CA PHE A 64 -3.53 -11.14 11.10
C PHE A 64 -3.12 -11.81 12.40
N LYS A 65 -2.32 -12.89 12.33
CA LYS A 65 -1.75 -13.56 13.51
C LYS A 65 -0.80 -12.63 14.27
N GLY A 66 -0.07 -11.76 13.59
CA GLY A 66 0.77 -10.78 14.27
C GLY A 66 -0.05 -9.75 15.05
N LEU A 67 -1.18 -9.30 14.51
CA LEU A 67 -2.08 -8.35 15.18
C LEU A 67 -2.77 -9.02 16.36
N PHE A 68 -3.48 -10.13 16.10
CA PHE A 68 -4.40 -10.71 17.07
C PHE A 68 -3.84 -11.93 17.80
N GLY A 69 -2.62 -12.38 17.50
CA GLY A 69 -2.06 -13.60 18.07
C GLY A 69 -2.72 -14.87 17.49
N SER A 70 -2.44 -16.01 18.12
CA SER A 70 -2.74 -17.33 17.56
C SER A 70 -3.81 -18.13 18.33
N PHE A 71 -4.61 -17.49 19.17
CA PHE A 71 -5.46 -18.19 20.15
C PHE A 71 -6.97 -18.11 19.85
N ASP A 72 -7.64 -19.15 20.38
CA ASP A 72 -9.07 -19.50 20.47
C ASP A 72 -10.11 -18.52 19.88
N SER A 73 -11.05 -19.08 19.12
CA SER A 73 -12.18 -18.40 18.46
C SER A 73 -13.14 -17.72 19.44
N SER A 74 -13.07 -18.05 20.72
CA SER A 74 -14.08 -17.66 21.72
C SER A 74 -13.92 -16.26 22.32
N THR A 75 -12.79 -15.55 22.10
CA THR A 75 -12.56 -14.22 22.74
C THR A 75 -12.25 -13.14 21.71
N SER A 76 -13.03 -12.06 21.68
CA SER A 76 -12.69 -10.85 20.93
C SER A 76 -11.38 -10.27 21.45
N LYS A 77 -10.49 -9.81 20.55
CA LYS A 77 -9.22 -9.23 20.95
C LYS A 77 -9.03 -7.85 20.34
N ASP A 78 -8.71 -6.91 21.21
CA ASP A 78 -8.45 -5.52 20.86
C ASP A 78 -6.95 -5.25 20.76
N VAL A 79 -6.56 -4.52 19.73
CA VAL A 79 -5.18 -4.12 19.46
C VAL A 79 -5.15 -2.63 19.16
N LYS A 80 -4.41 -1.87 19.96
CA LYS A 80 -4.16 -0.46 19.65
C LYS A 80 -3.08 -0.33 18.60
N VAL A 81 -3.31 0.44 17.55
CA VAL A 81 -2.32 0.71 16.51
C VAL A 81 -1.06 1.33 17.11
N SER A 82 -1.19 2.23 18.09
CA SER A 82 -0.05 2.79 18.82
C SER A 82 0.87 1.75 19.48
N SER A 83 0.33 0.62 19.97
CA SER A 83 1.13 -0.45 20.59
C SER A 83 1.99 -1.24 19.60
N LEU A 84 1.72 -1.10 18.30
CA LEU A 84 2.46 -1.76 17.23
C LEU A 84 3.73 -1.00 16.84
N LYS A 85 3.89 0.23 17.35
CA LYS A 85 5.06 1.07 17.10
C LYS A 85 6.32 0.33 17.52
N ASN A 86 7.30 0.24 16.62
CA ASN A 86 8.61 -0.37 16.85
C ASN A 86 8.61 -1.87 17.16
N THR A 87 7.45 -2.54 17.14
CA THR A 87 7.32 -3.97 17.46
C THR A 87 6.83 -4.77 16.26
N PHE A 88 5.98 -4.17 15.41
CA PHE A 88 5.28 -4.88 14.34
C PHE A 88 6.01 -4.91 12.99
N TYR A 89 7.07 -4.12 12.83
CA TYR A 89 7.81 -3.96 11.56
C TYR A 89 8.32 -5.29 10.98
N THR A 90 8.75 -6.23 11.82
CA THR A 90 9.21 -7.56 11.37
C THR A 90 8.08 -8.41 10.81
N THR A 91 6.88 -8.31 11.38
CA THR A 91 5.68 -8.98 10.87
C THR A 91 5.27 -8.37 9.54
N MET A 92 5.30 -7.05 9.41
CA MET A 92 5.03 -6.36 8.14
C MET A 92 6.03 -6.78 7.06
N ALA A 93 7.33 -6.81 7.37
CA ALA A 93 8.36 -7.26 6.44
C ALA A 93 8.13 -8.72 5.99
N LYS A 94 7.83 -9.63 6.92
CA LYS A 94 7.53 -11.04 6.58
C LYS A 94 6.25 -11.18 5.74
N SER A 95 5.19 -10.46 6.09
CA SER A 95 3.91 -10.48 5.35
C SER A 95 4.10 -9.95 3.93
N ARG A 96 4.93 -8.93 3.76
CA ARG A 96 5.32 -8.39 2.45
C ARG A 96 6.09 -9.41 1.62
N THR A 97 7.08 -10.09 2.18
CA THR A 97 7.80 -11.15 1.45
C THR A 97 6.83 -12.23 0.95
N LEU A 98 5.89 -12.67 1.80
CA LEU A 98 4.87 -13.67 1.43
C LEU A 98 3.90 -13.13 0.36
N LEU A 99 3.56 -11.84 0.39
CA LEU A 99 2.75 -11.20 -0.65
C LEU A 99 3.49 -11.21 -2.00
N ASN A 100 4.78 -10.86 -1.98
CA ASN A 100 5.62 -10.82 -3.17
C ASN A 100 5.81 -12.23 -3.75
N GLU A 101 5.99 -13.24 -2.90
CA GLU A 101 6.03 -14.65 -3.28
C GLU A 101 4.71 -15.08 -3.94
N LYS A 102 3.56 -14.77 -3.31
CA LYS A 102 2.23 -15.07 -3.87
C LYS A 102 1.97 -14.40 -5.21
N ALA A 103 2.59 -13.24 -5.45
CA ALA A 103 2.48 -12.51 -6.71
C ALA A 103 3.41 -13.05 -7.82
N GLN A 104 4.46 -13.84 -7.51
CA GLN A 104 5.41 -14.34 -8.52
C GLN A 104 4.77 -15.05 -9.72
N PRO A 105 3.73 -15.89 -9.54
CA PRO A 105 3.10 -16.59 -10.66
C PRO A 105 2.42 -15.68 -11.70
N TYR A 106 2.33 -14.37 -11.48
CA TYR A 106 1.82 -13.40 -12.46
C TYR A 106 2.92 -12.78 -13.33
N TYR A 107 4.19 -13.08 -13.06
CA TYR A 107 5.35 -12.59 -13.80
C TYR A 107 5.95 -13.68 -14.68
N GLU A 108 6.68 -13.29 -15.72
CA GLU A 108 7.49 -14.26 -16.47
C GLU A 108 8.68 -14.70 -15.61
N ALA A 109 8.92 -16.02 -15.53
CA ALA A 109 9.92 -16.62 -14.64
C ALA A 109 11.32 -16.02 -14.82
N ASP A 110 11.70 -15.72 -16.07
CA ASP A 110 13.02 -15.20 -16.40
C ASP A 110 13.11 -13.67 -16.27
N SER A 111 12.00 -12.95 -16.14
CA SER A 111 12.01 -11.48 -16.21
C SER A 111 12.80 -10.83 -15.07
N LYS A 112 12.77 -11.41 -13.86
CA LYS A 112 13.56 -10.90 -12.73
C LYS A 112 15.06 -11.18 -12.88
N SER A 113 15.41 -12.35 -13.41
CA SER A 113 16.80 -12.71 -13.70
C SER A 113 17.38 -11.83 -14.81
N VAL A 114 16.62 -11.62 -15.89
CA VAL A 114 17.01 -10.72 -17.00
C VAL A 114 17.20 -9.28 -16.51
N LYS A 115 16.32 -8.79 -15.62
CA LYS A 115 16.50 -7.46 -14.99
C LYS A 115 17.81 -7.36 -14.22
N ASN A 116 18.11 -8.33 -13.35
CA ASN A 116 19.32 -8.30 -12.54
C ASN A 116 20.60 -8.43 -13.39
N VAL A 117 20.56 -9.25 -14.46
CA VAL A 117 21.67 -9.37 -15.42
C VAL A 117 21.89 -8.07 -16.19
N ASN A 118 20.83 -7.44 -16.71
CA ASN A 118 20.94 -6.16 -17.41
C ASN A 118 21.45 -5.03 -16.48
N LEU A 119 20.99 -4.99 -15.23
CA LEU A 119 21.50 -4.03 -14.25
C LEU A 119 22.99 -4.24 -13.99
N GLY A 120 23.43 -5.50 -13.81
CA GLY A 120 24.85 -5.83 -13.66
C GLY A 120 25.69 -5.39 -14.86
N MET A 121 25.20 -5.64 -16.09
CA MET A 121 25.86 -5.20 -17.31
C MET A 121 25.98 -3.67 -17.40
N LEU A 122 24.93 -2.92 -17.02
CA LEU A 122 24.97 -1.46 -17.00
C LEU A 122 25.98 -0.91 -15.97
N VAL A 123 26.10 -1.54 -14.81
CA VAL A 123 27.09 -1.16 -13.79
C VAL A 123 28.51 -1.40 -14.31
N VAL A 124 28.79 -2.56 -14.91
CA VAL A 124 30.09 -2.87 -15.52
C VAL A 124 30.41 -1.87 -16.63
N LEU A 125 29.44 -1.57 -17.50
CA LEU A 125 29.59 -0.60 -18.58
C LEU A 125 29.91 0.81 -18.03
N ALA A 126 29.25 1.24 -16.96
CA ALA A 126 29.55 2.51 -16.31
C ALA A 126 30.98 2.55 -15.73
N ILE A 127 31.42 1.48 -15.06
CA ILE A 127 32.78 1.38 -14.47
C ILE A 127 33.86 1.43 -15.56
N VAL A 128 33.61 0.81 -16.73
CA VAL A 128 34.58 0.79 -17.84
C VAL A 128 34.59 2.10 -18.61
N LEU A 129 33.42 2.65 -18.95
CA LEU A 129 33.32 3.85 -19.79
C LEU A 129 33.68 5.12 -19.03
N PHE A 130 33.39 5.21 -17.73
CA PHE A 130 33.64 6.42 -16.95
C PHE A 130 35.11 6.89 -16.98
N PRO A 131 36.14 6.07 -16.65
CA PRO A 131 37.53 6.50 -16.71
C PRO A 131 38.00 6.77 -18.14
N LEU A 132 37.51 6.03 -19.13
CA LEU A 132 37.88 6.19 -20.53
C LEU A 132 37.37 7.53 -21.08
N VAL A 133 36.11 7.88 -20.81
CA VAL A 133 35.52 9.15 -21.24
C VAL A 133 36.11 10.32 -20.44
N LEU A 134 36.39 10.13 -19.14
CA LEU A 134 37.09 11.13 -18.33
C LEU A 134 38.45 11.50 -18.94
N PHE A 135 39.19 10.50 -19.42
CA PHE A 135 40.51 10.70 -20.02
C PHE A 135 40.44 11.44 -21.36
N ILE A 136 39.47 11.12 -22.22
CA ILE A 136 39.40 11.67 -23.59
C ILE A 136 38.61 13.00 -23.66
N TRP A 137 37.48 13.10 -22.97
CA TRP A 137 36.51 14.20 -23.06
C TRP A 137 36.41 15.04 -21.77
N GLY A 138 37.19 14.70 -20.75
CA GLY A 138 37.19 15.39 -19.46
C GLY A 138 35.95 15.11 -18.60
N LEU A 139 35.81 15.90 -17.52
CA LEU A 139 34.75 15.74 -16.52
C LEU A 139 33.33 15.82 -17.10
N LEU A 140 33.09 16.71 -18.08
CA LEU A 140 31.76 16.91 -18.65
C LEU A 140 31.26 15.64 -19.36
N GLY A 141 32.13 14.99 -20.14
CA GLY A 141 31.82 13.73 -20.81
C GLY A 141 31.58 12.58 -19.83
N ALA A 142 32.42 12.47 -18.79
CA ALA A 142 32.28 11.44 -17.76
C ALA A 142 30.94 11.55 -17.00
N PHE A 143 30.52 12.78 -16.67
CA PHE A 143 29.21 13.02 -16.06
C PHE A 143 28.05 12.66 -16.99
N ALA A 144 28.14 12.96 -18.29
CA ALA A 144 27.10 12.61 -19.25
C ALA A 144 26.91 11.08 -19.37
N VAL A 145 27.99 10.30 -19.37
CA VAL A 145 27.94 8.84 -19.38
C VAL A 145 27.35 8.30 -18.08
N LEU A 146 27.78 8.82 -16.93
CA LEU A 146 27.23 8.44 -15.62
C LEU A 146 25.71 8.68 -15.57
N LEU A 147 25.26 9.86 -15.98
CA LEU A 147 23.84 10.22 -16.02
C LEU A 147 23.06 9.27 -16.95
N THR A 148 23.61 8.96 -18.11
CA THR A 148 22.98 8.04 -19.07
C THR A 148 22.82 6.64 -18.49
N CYS A 149 23.86 6.10 -17.84
CA CYS A 149 23.79 4.81 -17.17
C CYS A 149 22.77 4.80 -16.03
N ILE A 150 22.66 5.89 -15.26
CA ILE A 150 21.65 6.04 -14.21
C ILE A 150 20.24 6.01 -14.81
N VAL A 151 20.00 6.74 -15.90
CA VAL A 151 18.70 6.75 -16.60
C VAL A 151 18.35 5.36 -17.14
N LEU A 152 19.30 4.66 -17.76
CA LEU A 152 19.08 3.30 -18.28
C LEU A 152 18.81 2.30 -17.14
N ALA A 153 19.54 2.39 -16.03
CA ALA A 153 19.29 1.56 -14.85
C ALA A 153 17.89 1.83 -14.28
N PHE A 154 17.47 3.10 -14.24
CA PHE A 154 16.12 3.49 -13.81
C PHE A 154 15.03 2.90 -14.71
N VAL A 155 15.21 2.95 -16.04
CA VAL A 155 14.26 2.35 -17.00
C VAL A 155 14.23 0.82 -16.83
N ASN A 156 15.39 0.17 -16.66
CA ASN A 156 15.49 -1.27 -16.49
C ASN A 156 14.72 -1.79 -15.27
N VAL A 157 14.71 -1.05 -14.16
CA VAL A 157 13.93 -1.39 -12.96
C VAL A 157 12.43 -1.56 -13.27
N HIS A 158 11.92 -0.83 -14.27
CA HIS A 158 10.51 -0.86 -14.67
C HIS A 158 10.18 -1.93 -15.74
N MET A 159 11.17 -2.70 -16.22
CA MET A 159 10.99 -3.73 -17.26
C MET A 159 10.66 -5.13 -16.71
N VAL A 160 9.87 -5.21 -15.63
CA VAL A 160 9.39 -6.52 -15.14
C VAL A 160 8.19 -6.96 -16.00
N LYS A 161 8.38 -7.97 -16.84
CA LYS A 161 7.37 -8.49 -17.76
C LYS A 161 6.41 -9.42 -17.02
N LYS A 162 5.12 -9.09 -17.13
CA LYS A 162 4.02 -9.93 -16.66
C LYS A 162 3.70 -11.00 -17.70
N ASN A 163 3.35 -12.19 -17.25
CA ASN A 163 2.92 -13.28 -18.15
C ASN A 163 1.47 -13.04 -18.61
N SER A 164 0.90 -13.92 -19.45
CA SER A 164 -0.47 -13.75 -19.98
C SER A 164 -1.52 -13.55 -18.89
N LYS A 165 -1.46 -14.35 -17.81
CA LYS A 165 -2.38 -14.24 -16.67
C LYS A 165 -2.16 -12.94 -15.90
N GLY A 166 -0.90 -12.56 -15.68
CA GLY A 166 -0.54 -11.28 -15.06
C GLY A 166 -1.00 -10.07 -15.86
N ASN A 167 -0.88 -10.10 -17.18
CA ASN A 167 -1.36 -9.05 -18.06
C ASN A 167 -2.87 -8.92 -18.05
N GLN A 168 -3.61 -10.03 -18.01
CA GLN A 168 -5.06 -10.01 -17.87
C GLN A 168 -5.49 -9.33 -16.57
N VAL A 169 -4.98 -9.82 -15.42
CA VAL A 169 -5.31 -9.25 -14.10
C VAL A 169 -4.86 -7.78 -14.02
N PHE A 170 -3.70 -7.45 -14.56
CA PHE A 170 -3.23 -6.07 -14.64
C PHE A 170 -4.18 -5.18 -15.46
N ALA A 171 -4.67 -5.66 -16.60
CA ALA A 171 -5.62 -4.92 -17.43
C ALA A 171 -6.96 -4.69 -16.72
N GLU A 172 -7.49 -5.71 -16.05
CA GLU A 172 -8.71 -5.63 -15.23
C GLU A 172 -8.53 -4.61 -14.09
N LEU A 173 -7.45 -4.72 -13.33
CA LEU A 173 -7.13 -3.81 -12.23
C LEU A 173 -6.90 -2.37 -12.70
N LYS A 174 -6.23 -2.18 -13.85
CA LYS A 174 -6.02 -0.88 -14.47
C LYS A 174 -7.35 -0.27 -14.96
N GLY A 175 -8.22 -1.09 -15.55
CA GLY A 175 -9.57 -0.71 -15.93
C GLY A 175 -10.39 -0.27 -14.72
N PHE A 176 -10.34 -1.05 -13.64
CA PHE A 176 -11.03 -0.72 -12.40
C PHE A 176 -10.47 0.54 -11.73
N LYS A 177 -9.15 0.72 -11.69
CA LYS A 177 -8.53 1.97 -11.21
C LYS A 177 -8.98 3.18 -12.03
N LYS A 178 -9.08 3.05 -13.36
CA LYS A 178 -9.62 4.09 -14.24
C LYS A 178 -11.08 4.36 -13.89
N PHE A 179 -11.89 3.32 -13.72
CA PHE A 179 -13.28 3.43 -13.29
C PHE A 179 -13.41 4.17 -11.96
N VAL A 180 -12.71 3.77 -10.90
CA VAL A 180 -12.70 4.48 -9.60
C VAL A 180 -12.39 5.98 -9.77
N LYS A 181 -11.44 6.31 -10.65
CA LYS A 181 -11.07 7.70 -10.96
C LYS A 181 -12.20 8.47 -11.65
N VAL A 182 -12.86 7.90 -12.67
CA VAL A 182 -13.79 8.64 -13.56
C VAL A 182 -15.28 8.31 -13.41
N ALA A 183 -15.65 7.31 -12.61
CA ALA A 183 -17.03 6.86 -12.44
C ALA A 183 -17.96 8.03 -12.09
N GLU A 184 -19.07 8.12 -12.81
CA GLU A 184 -20.13 9.11 -12.63
C GLU A 184 -21.18 8.62 -11.63
N GLU A 185 -21.85 9.55 -10.97
CA GLU A 185 -22.87 9.28 -9.95
C GLU A 185 -23.99 8.35 -10.44
N ASN A 186 -24.49 8.56 -11.67
CA ASN A 186 -25.56 7.73 -12.23
C ASN A 186 -25.13 6.26 -12.38
N LYS A 187 -23.89 6.01 -12.77
CA LYS A 187 -23.36 4.65 -12.86
C LYS A 187 -23.17 4.03 -11.48
N LEU A 188 -22.76 4.81 -10.50
CA LEU A 188 -22.64 4.36 -9.12
C LEU A 188 -24.01 4.05 -8.49
N LYS A 189 -25.05 4.85 -8.76
CA LYS A 189 -26.43 4.56 -8.33
C LYS A 189 -26.93 3.23 -8.89
N MET A 190 -26.66 2.96 -10.17
CA MET A 190 -27.00 1.66 -10.80
C MET A 190 -26.29 0.51 -10.08
N LEU A 191 -24.98 0.62 -9.85
CA LEU A 191 -24.21 -0.42 -9.16
C LEU A 191 -24.66 -0.62 -7.71
N LEU A 192 -25.01 0.46 -7.00
CA LEU A 192 -25.55 0.38 -5.65
C LEU A 192 -26.94 -0.25 -5.59
N SER A 193 -27.72 -0.14 -6.68
CA SER A 193 -29.02 -0.80 -6.78
C SER A 193 -28.86 -2.32 -6.96
N GLU A 194 -27.78 -2.77 -7.59
CA GLU A 194 -27.43 -4.19 -7.75
C GLU A 194 -26.73 -4.75 -6.50
N ASP A 195 -25.79 -3.98 -5.92
CA ASP A 195 -25.04 -4.33 -4.72
C ASP A 195 -25.00 -3.13 -3.76
N PRO A 196 -25.86 -3.11 -2.72
CA PRO A 196 -25.85 -2.06 -1.71
C PRO A 196 -24.52 -1.95 -0.95
N THR A 197 -23.71 -3.02 -0.92
CA THR A 197 -22.42 -3.09 -0.22
C THR A 197 -21.23 -2.73 -1.12
N TYR A 198 -21.49 -2.23 -2.34
CA TYR A 198 -20.47 -1.97 -3.35
C TYR A 198 -19.33 -1.07 -2.88
N PHE A 199 -19.64 -0.06 -2.05
CA PHE A 199 -18.60 0.79 -1.46
C PHE A 199 -17.65 0.00 -0.56
N GLU A 200 -18.18 -0.82 0.34
CA GLU A 200 -17.41 -1.58 1.31
C GLU A 200 -16.53 -2.63 0.60
N SER A 201 -17.08 -3.30 -0.40
CA SER A 201 -16.35 -4.30 -1.18
C SER A 201 -15.21 -3.69 -2.02
N THR A 202 -15.36 -2.43 -2.47
CA THR A 202 -14.40 -1.76 -3.36
C THR A 202 -13.44 -0.80 -2.67
N MET A 203 -13.73 -0.34 -1.45
CA MET A 203 -12.91 0.69 -0.80
C MET A 203 -11.49 0.24 -0.46
N SER A 204 -11.28 -1.06 -0.22
CA SER A 204 -9.94 -1.65 -0.02
C SER A 204 -9.07 -1.49 -1.27
N TYR A 205 -9.64 -1.71 -2.46
CA TYR A 205 -8.98 -1.44 -3.74
C TYR A 205 -8.72 0.05 -3.94
N ALA A 206 -9.70 0.90 -3.65
CA ALA A 206 -9.53 2.35 -3.76
C ALA A 206 -8.40 2.85 -2.85
N LEU A 207 -8.27 2.29 -1.64
CA LEU A 207 -7.16 2.57 -0.72
C LEU A 207 -5.82 2.09 -1.30
N ALA A 208 -5.75 0.85 -1.78
CA ALA A 208 -4.54 0.31 -2.42
C ALA A 208 -4.11 1.11 -3.67
N PHE A 209 -5.06 1.74 -4.37
CA PHE A 209 -4.77 2.58 -5.53
C PHE A 209 -4.38 4.03 -5.16
N GLY A 210 -4.45 4.40 -3.89
CA GLY A 210 -4.26 5.78 -3.43
C GLY A 210 -5.39 6.72 -3.87
N LEU A 211 -6.60 6.21 -4.10
CA LEU A 211 -7.76 6.94 -4.59
C LEU A 211 -8.93 6.96 -3.60
N PHE A 212 -8.75 6.47 -2.37
CA PHE A 212 -9.82 6.35 -1.38
C PHE A 212 -10.57 7.67 -1.14
N ASP A 213 -9.88 8.79 -0.90
CA ASP A 213 -10.55 10.08 -0.64
C ASP A 213 -11.44 10.53 -1.81
N ARG A 214 -11.00 10.27 -3.05
CA ARG A 214 -11.80 10.59 -4.25
C ARG A 214 -12.97 9.63 -4.40
N TRP A 215 -12.77 8.37 -4.04
CA TRP A 215 -13.79 7.34 -4.10
C TRP A 215 -14.90 7.62 -3.09
N SER A 216 -14.55 7.81 -1.81
CA SER A 216 -15.50 8.10 -0.73
C SER A 216 -16.33 9.36 -0.97
N LYS A 217 -15.74 10.41 -1.56
CA LYS A 217 -16.48 11.63 -1.95
C LYS A 217 -17.63 11.35 -2.93
N LYS A 218 -17.47 10.38 -3.83
CA LYS A 218 -18.55 10.02 -4.78
C LYS A 218 -19.72 9.35 -4.06
N PHE A 219 -19.48 8.56 -3.02
CA PHE A 219 -20.55 7.93 -2.24
C PHE A 219 -21.17 8.88 -1.21
N ASP A 220 -20.41 9.88 -0.75
CA ASP A 220 -20.93 10.99 0.06
C ASP A 220 -21.97 11.80 -0.71
N ALA A 221 -21.70 12.11 -1.99
CA ALA A 221 -22.66 12.76 -2.89
C ALA A 221 -23.94 11.94 -3.14
N LEU A 222 -23.88 10.62 -2.93
CA LEU A 222 -25.02 9.71 -3.03
C LEU A 222 -25.75 9.51 -1.68
N HIS A 223 -25.40 10.28 -0.65
CA HIS A 223 -25.94 10.18 0.70
C HIS A 223 -25.85 8.77 1.32
N MET A 224 -24.79 8.04 0.98
CA MET A 224 -24.56 6.69 1.48
C MET A 224 -24.07 6.72 2.93
N ALA A 225 -24.56 5.80 3.76
CA ALA A 225 -24.14 5.68 5.15
C ALA A 225 -22.68 5.16 5.25
N PRO A 226 -21.91 5.57 6.28
CA PRO A 226 -20.58 5.01 6.47
C PRO A 226 -20.65 3.51 6.85
N PRO A 227 -19.57 2.74 6.61
CA PRO A 227 -19.53 1.33 6.97
C PRO A 227 -19.70 1.08 8.47
N SER A 228 -20.53 0.11 8.84
CA SER A 228 -20.90 -0.18 10.25
C SER A 228 -19.76 -0.75 11.10
N TRP A 229 -18.76 -1.38 10.45
CA TRP A 229 -17.56 -1.89 11.11
C TRP A 229 -16.57 -0.78 11.50
N TYR A 230 -16.82 0.49 11.13
CA TYR A 230 -16.02 1.63 11.54
C TYR A 230 -16.80 2.57 12.48
N SER A 231 -16.15 3.00 13.55
CA SER A 231 -16.72 4.00 14.48
C SER A 231 -15.65 4.96 14.98
N SER A 232 -16.04 6.17 15.38
CA SER A 232 -15.16 7.13 16.06
C SER A 232 -15.76 7.48 17.42
N GLN A 233 -14.97 7.30 18.48
CA GLN A 233 -15.39 7.54 19.87
C GLN A 233 -15.46 9.06 20.11
N GLY A 234 -16.62 9.65 19.82
CA GLY A 234 -16.83 11.10 19.91
C GLY A 234 -17.86 11.64 18.90
N ASN A 235 -18.18 10.86 17.86
CA ASN A 235 -19.23 11.22 16.91
C ASN A 235 -20.24 10.07 16.76
N HIS A 236 -21.37 10.15 17.47
CA HIS A 236 -22.44 9.16 17.39
C HIS A 236 -23.22 9.24 16.06
N HIS A 237 -23.10 10.35 15.31
CA HIS A 237 -23.69 10.54 13.99
C HIS A 237 -22.58 10.69 12.93
N MET A 238 -21.98 9.56 12.56
CA MET A 238 -21.01 9.51 11.48
C MET A 238 -21.72 9.64 10.12
N ASN A 239 -21.27 10.59 9.29
CA ASN A 239 -21.58 10.64 7.87
C ASN A 239 -20.36 10.21 7.05
N MET A 240 -20.54 10.04 5.74
CA MET A 240 -19.49 9.56 4.83
C MET A 240 -18.28 10.51 4.75
N ASN A 241 -18.49 11.83 4.70
CA ASN A 241 -17.37 12.80 4.71
C ASN A 241 -16.53 12.73 6.01
N ASN A 242 -17.14 12.66 7.19
CA ASN A 242 -16.43 12.50 8.46
C ASN A 242 -15.71 11.16 8.53
N PHE A 243 -16.38 10.08 8.12
CA PHE A 243 -15.78 8.76 7.98
C PHE A 243 -14.55 8.79 7.09
N SER A 244 -14.64 9.34 5.87
CA SER A 244 -13.53 9.36 4.93
C SER A 244 -12.29 10.04 5.51
N ARG A 245 -12.45 11.19 6.18
CA ARG A 245 -11.32 11.93 6.77
C ARG A 245 -10.70 11.17 7.94
N SER A 246 -11.54 10.69 8.84
CA SER A 246 -11.17 9.95 10.04
C SER A 246 -10.47 8.62 9.67
N PHE A 247 -11.07 7.87 8.75
CA PHE A 247 -10.52 6.63 8.21
C PHE A 247 -9.19 6.84 7.47
N SER A 248 -9.07 7.84 6.60
CA SER A 248 -7.81 8.16 5.92
C SER A 248 -6.70 8.51 6.91
N GLY A 249 -7.02 9.26 7.97
CA GLY A 249 -6.09 9.55 9.07
C GLY A 249 -5.65 8.28 9.81
N ALA A 250 -6.60 7.42 10.17
CA ALA A 250 -6.33 6.15 10.85
C ALA A 250 -5.45 5.21 10.00
N MET A 251 -5.72 5.08 8.70
CA MET A 251 -4.91 4.25 7.80
C MET A 251 -3.50 4.83 7.58
N SER A 252 -3.38 6.16 7.49
CA SER A 252 -2.07 6.82 7.40
C SER A 252 -1.25 6.60 8.68
N SER A 253 -1.89 6.71 9.85
CA SER A 253 -1.28 6.42 11.14
C SER A 253 -0.83 4.95 11.23
N ALA A 254 -1.68 4.01 10.84
CA ALA A 254 -1.35 2.59 10.79
C ALA A 254 -0.16 2.32 9.84
N GLN A 255 -0.17 2.90 8.64
CA GLN A 255 0.91 2.75 7.66
C GLN A 255 2.26 3.21 8.20
N SER A 256 2.30 4.30 8.96
CA SER A 256 3.54 4.83 9.56
C SER A 256 3.97 4.05 10.82
N THR A 257 3.01 3.64 11.66
CA THR A 257 3.27 3.01 12.96
C THR A 257 3.64 1.54 12.84
N MET A 258 2.94 0.78 11.98
CA MET A 258 3.12 -0.67 11.84
C MET A 258 4.48 -1.05 11.25
N VAL A 259 5.17 -0.11 10.61
CA VAL A 259 6.49 -0.33 9.99
C VAL A 259 7.60 0.46 10.64
N SER A 260 7.29 1.24 11.68
CA SER A 260 8.33 1.93 12.44
C SER A 260 9.22 0.90 13.13
N ALA A 261 10.53 1.10 13.04
CA ALA A 261 11.52 0.28 13.71
C ALA A 261 12.26 1.14 14.76
N PRO A 262 12.76 0.54 15.85
CA PRO A 262 13.61 1.26 16.80
C PRO A 262 14.79 1.92 16.06
N SER A 263 15.05 3.19 16.36
CA SER A 263 16.28 3.85 15.90
C SER A 263 17.47 3.23 16.62
N SER A 264 18.36 2.55 15.89
CA SER A 264 19.65 2.14 16.46
C SER A 264 20.51 3.38 16.68
N SER A 265 20.88 3.67 17.93
CA SER A 265 22.00 4.56 18.24
C SER A 265 23.31 3.85 17.84
N SER A 266 23.67 3.96 16.56
CA SER A 266 24.95 3.50 16.02
C SER A 266 25.61 4.67 15.30
N SER A 267 26.63 5.21 15.96
CA SER A 267 27.71 5.95 15.32
C SER A 267 28.39 5.03 14.31
N GLY A 268 28.47 5.45 13.04
CA GLY A 268 29.11 4.67 11.98
C GLY A 268 28.55 5.03 10.60
N GLY A 269 29.24 5.91 9.87
CA GLY A 269 28.81 6.40 8.58
C GLY A 269 28.81 5.34 7.47
N GLY A 270 27.99 5.58 6.45
CA GLY A 270 28.09 4.87 5.17
C GLY A 270 26.76 4.60 4.47
N GLY A 271 26.26 5.60 3.74
CA GLY A 271 25.44 5.43 2.54
C GLY A 271 24.11 4.70 2.67
N SER A 272 23.02 5.45 2.89
CA SER A 272 21.68 5.00 2.50
C SER A 272 21.14 5.93 1.41
N SER A 273 20.91 5.34 0.23
CA SER A 273 20.31 6.02 -0.91
C SER A 273 18.82 6.25 -0.60
N GLY A 274 18.53 7.43 -0.07
CA GLY A 274 17.18 7.91 0.16
C GLY A 274 16.49 8.25 -1.16
N GLY A 275 15.41 7.54 -1.48
CA GLY A 275 14.45 7.92 -2.50
C GLY A 275 13.26 8.60 -1.85
N GLY A 276 13.22 9.93 -1.92
CA GLY A 276 12.28 10.79 -1.24
C GLY A 276 10.84 10.68 -1.74
N PHE A 277 9.94 11.04 -0.82
CA PHE A 277 8.53 11.30 -1.01
C PHE A 277 8.34 12.51 -1.95
N GLY A 278 7.59 12.31 -3.04
CA GLY A 278 7.07 13.38 -3.88
C GLY A 278 5.58 13.53 -3.66
N GLY A 279 5.20 14.38 -2.70
CA GLY A 279 3.85 14.92 -2.57
C GLY A 279 3.76 16.26 -3.32
N GLY A 280 2.64 16.49 -3.99
CA GLY A 280 2.36 17.76 -4.67
C GLY A 280 1.25 17.63 -5.68
N GLY A 281 0.04 17.99 -5.26
CA GLY A 281 -1.08 18.26 -6.16
C GLY A 281 -1.28 19.76 -6.38
N GLY A 282 -2.06 20.08 -7.41
CA GLY A 282 -2.94 21.26 -7.42
C GLY A 282 -2.60 22.40 -8.38
N GLY A 283 -3.63 22.84 -9.12
CA GLY A 283 -3.76 24.11 -9.87
C GLY A 283 -3.50 23.95 -11.37
N SER A 284 -4.50 24.01 -12.27
CA SER A 284 -5.05 25.24 -12.92
C SER A 284 -3.91 26.22 -13.16
N TRP A 285 -3.52 26.54 -14.40
CA TRP A 285 -4.22 27.41 -15.38
C TRP A 285 -4.17 26.79 -16.79
#